data_AF-A0A2G5UEJ4-F1
#
_entry.id   AF-A0A2G5UEJ4-F1
#
_cell.length_a   1.000
_cell.length_b   1.000
_cell.length_c   1.000
_cell.angle_alpha   90.00
_cell.angle_beta   90.00
_cell.angle_gamma   90.00
#
_symmetry.space_group_name_H-M   'P 1'
#
loop_
_entity.id
_entity.type
_entity.pdbx_description
1 polymer ?
#
loop_
_entity_poly.entity_id
_entity_poly.type
_entity_poly.pdbx_seq_one_letter_code
_entity_poly.pdbx_strand_id
1 'polypeptide(L)'
;MFATVGGAVSLGEQPIKMLIDAEKGARICISETIMNLIWAPITDLKDVKMSGNWMWAAKCEGEGARLVEAVGGLCQGLREIGCAIDGGKDSLSMAVTANGEVVKSPGTLVLSAYAPCTNVTKVVNPALTATPGSQILWIKCGGAKGKFRLGGSALAQVYSQIGDDCPDIERFAEISNVFSILQELLNEDHLVGTVRKPKILAGHDISDGGLITTILEMAFAGNVSIDIDIQKETDPINILFAEECGIVLEVSDAEDVVQRFRSSAIECSVIGHATPEYGSDAHVKIQVNGKMEINEKLVDLREEWELVGDKLGEHQTNLKSLEEAKNVRNDCKKVQYKCDFEWFYHPSFIYHEQYFSTAPRVAIIREEGSNGDREMASAFTLAGFQTFDVTMTDMLKGHNLDGYRGVAFVGGFSYADVLGSAKGWAAGIQFNEKISQNFKVFRSRSDTFSYGVCNGCQLMAQLGWVGDEEDESESVTVFLDENECGRFESSFGPVKIEPSRSIMLSGMDNSILGLWSSHGEGQFSYRSSQNLENLKRNGQVCVRFCDDRGMTGSDYSKEKLPYPWNPNGSIDDVAAICSRDGRHLAMMPHADRSFLTWQWADSDDVNWNTRFDQQSVALSPWIRMFRSAYNWCND
;
A
#
# COMPACT_ATOMS: atom_id res chain seq x y z
N MET A 1 6.11 20.48 -0.49
CA MET A 1 5.75 19.42 0.47
C MET A 1 4.42 18.77 0.10
N PHE A 2 3.44 19.53 -0.43
CA PHE A 2 2.09 19.01 -0.71
C PHE A 2 1.75 18.94 -2.21
N ALA A 3 2.75 18.85 -3.08
CA ALA A 3 2.55 18.67 -4.51
C ALA A 3 2.13 17.22 -4.78
N THR A 4 1.32 17.00 -5.82
CA THR A 4 0.88 15.67 -6.24
C THR A 4 1.89 14.94 -7.12
N VAL A 5 3.06 15.54 -7.39
CA VAL A 5 4.15 14.87 -8.11
C VAL A 5 4.79 13.77 -7.26
N GLY A 6 5.24 12.69 -7.88
CA GLY A 6 5.88 11.56 -7.22
C GLY A 6 6.88 10.84 -8.11
N GLY A 7 7.20 9.58 -7.77
CA GLY A 7 7.98 8.67 -8.59
C GLY A 7 7.25 7.35 -8.74
N ALA A 8 7.27 6.78 -9.94
CA ALA A 8 6.78 5.45 -10.23
C ALA A 8 7.96 4.50 -10.44
N VAL A 9 7.84 3.27 -9.96
CA VAL A 9 8.84 2.21 -10.13
C VAL A 9 8.14 0.92 -10.55
N SER A 10 8.80 0.13 -11.39
CA SER A 10 8.31 -1.18 -11.83
C SER A 10 9.47 -2.15 -12.07
N LEU A 11 9.13 -3.42 -12.19
CA LEU A 11 10.06 -4.50 -12.51
C LEU A 11 9.53 -5.29 -13.72
N GLY A 12 10.45 -5.91 -14.45
CA GLY A 12 10.14 -6.94 -15.43
C GLY A 12 11.32 -7.89 -15.60
N GLU A 13 11.02 -9.18 -15.82
CA GLU A 13 11.98 -10.27 -15.87
C GLU A 13 11.39 -11.49 -16.59
N GLN A 14 12.17 -12.18 -17.43
CA GLN A 14 11.63 -13.26 -18.28
C GLN A 14 12.57 -14.48 -18.42
N PRO A 15 13.09 -15.04 -17.31
CA PRO A 15 14.16 -16.03 -17.32
C PRO A 15 13.76 -17.34 -18.01
N ILE A 16 12.51 -17.77 -17.88
CA ILE A 16 12.06 -19.03 -18.47
C ILE A 16 11.94 -18.92 -19.99
N LYS A 17 11.41 -17.81 -20.52
CA LYS A 17 11.40 -17.56 -21.97
C LYS A 17 12.81 -17.43 -22.53
N MET A 18 13.76 -16.89 -21.74
CA MET A 18 15.18 -16.85 -22.10
C MET A 18 15.86 -18.22 -22.14
N LEU A 19 15.26 -19.31 -21.64
CA LEU A 19 15.73 -20.68 -21.90
C LEU A 19 15.41 -21.14 -23.32
N ILE A 20 14.30 -20.67 -23.89
CA ILE A 20 13.92 -20.96 -25.27
C ILE A 20 14.70 -20.05 -26.21
N ASP A 21 14.55 -18.74 -26.03
CA ASP A 21 15.12 -17.72 -26.90
C ASP A 21 15.50 -16.49 -26.08
N ALA A 22 16.81 -16.24 -26.00
CA ALA A 22 17.37 -15.18 -25.17
C ALA A 22 16.99 -13.77 -25.68
N GLU A 23 16.86 -13.61 -27.00
CA GLU A 23 16.52 -12.35 -27.64
C GLU A 23 15.04 -12.01 -27.43
N LYS A 24 14.13 -12.97 -27.64
CA LYS A 24 12.69 -12.82 -27.38
C LYS A 24 12.41 -12.54 -25.91
N GLY A 25 13.04 -13.30 -25.01
CA GLY A 25 12.90 -13.10 -23.56
C GLY A 25 13.34 -11.70 -23.13
N ALA A 26 14.45 -11.19 -23.67
CA ALA A 26 14.88 -9.80 -23.42
C ALA A 26 13.87 -8.77 -23.92
N ARG A 27 13.23 -8.98 -25.07
CA ARG A 27 12.19 -8.07 -25.59
C ARG A 27 10.91 -8.10 -24.75
N ILE A 28 10.44 -9.27 -24.31
CA ILE A 28 9.28 -9.36 -23.41
C ILE A 28 9.58 -8.69 -22.06
N CYS A 29 10.80 -8.86 -21.53
CA CYS A 29 11.23 -8.20 -20.29
C CYS A 29 11.10 -6.66 -20.37
N ILE A 30 11.42 -6.04 -21.51
CA ILE A 30 11.15 -4.61 -21.73
C ILE A 30 9.67 -4.30 -21.59
N SER A 31 8.83 -5.06 -22.31
CA SER A 31 7.39 -4.79 -22.37
C SER A 31 6.73 -4.98 -21.02
N GLU A 32 7.01 -6.07 -20.30
CA GLU A 32 6.50 -6.28 -18.93
C GLU A 32 6.92 -5.13 -18.00
N THR A 33 8.19 -4.72 -18.05
CA THR A 33 8.66 -3.58 -17.25
C THR A 33 7.84 -2.32 -17.52
N ILE A 34 7.51 -2.04 -18.78
CA ILE A 34 6.66 -0.90 -19.15
C ILE A 34 5.21 -1.15 -18.73
N MET A 35 4.63 -2.32 -18.98
CA MET A 35 3.23 -2.64 -18.66
C MET A 35 2.96 -2.66 -17.15
N ASN A 36 3.96 -2.93 -16.32
CA ASN A 36 3.88 -2.73 -14.87
C ASN A 36 3.98 -1.24 -14.46
N LEU A 37 4.61 -0.40 -15.28
CA LEU A 37 4.82 1.02 -14.97
C LEU A 37 3.66 1.93 -15.39
N ILE A 38 2.94 1.56 -16.47
CA ILE A 38 2.01 2.44 -17.19
C ILE A 38 0.83 2.96 -16.35
N TRP A 39 0.58 2.36 -15.19
CA TRP A 39 -0.54 2.69 -14.30
C TRP A 39 -0.37 4.01 -13.55
N ALA A 40 0.82 4.61 -13.60
CA ALA A 40 1.10 5.94 -13.07
C ALA A 40 1.17 7.00 -14.19
N PRO A 41 0.71 8.24 -13.94
CA PRO A 41 0.85 9.34 -14.91
C PRO A 41 2.32 9.73 -15.14
N ILE A 42 2.80 9.49 -16.35
CA ILE A 42 4.16 9.75 -16.83
C ILE A 42 4.03 10.54 -18.14
N THR A 43 4.86 11.57 -18.31
CA THR A 43 4.79 12.51 -19.43
C THR A 43 5.09 11.89 -20.79
N ASP A 44 6.16 11.12 -20.89
CA ASP A 44 6.61 10.45 -22.12
C ASP A 44 7.43 9.22 -21.74
N LEU A 45 7.41 8.17 -22.56
CA LEU A 45 8.28 6.99 -22.36
C LEU A 45 9.75 7.35 -22.25
N LYS A 46 10.21 8.42 -22.92
CA LYS A 46 11.59 8.89 -22.86
C LYS A 46 12.01 9.37 -21.47
N ASP A 47 11.05 9.70 -20.61
CA ASP A 47 11.32 10.07 -19.22
C ASP A 47 11.58 8.84 -18.35
N VAL A 48 11.25 7.64 -18.83
CA VAL A 48 11.56 6.38 -18.16
C VAL A 48 13.05 6.09 -18.24
N LYS A 49 13.63 5.75 -17.10
CA LYS A 49 15.00 5.27 -16.95
C LYS A 49 14.98 3.88 -16.32
N MET A 50 16.02 3.10 -16.58
CA MET A 50 16.06 1.70 -16.16
C MET A 50 17.42 1.34 -15.57
N SER A 51 17.40 0.48 -14.54
CA SER A 51 18.55 -0.28 -14.11
C SER A 51 18.51 -1.68 -14.74
N GLY A 52 19.56 -2.06 -15.48
CA GLY A 52 19.69 -3.41 -16.04
C GLY A 52 20.54 -4.31 -15.16
N ASN A 53 19.94 -5.38 -14.61
CA ASN A 53 20.65 -6.36 -13.78
C ASN A 53 20.72 -7.72 -14.48
N TRP A 54 21.93 -8.25 -14.61
CA TRP A 54 22.22 -9.44 -15.42
C TRP A 54 22.73 -10.59 -14.55
N MET A 55 21.92 -11.62 -14.36
CA MET A 55 22.32 -12.86 -13.69
C MET A 55 22.47 -13.93 -14.76
N TRP A 56 23.70 -14.39 -15.01
CA TRP A 56 23.97 -15.33 -16.11
C TRP A 56 25.07 -16.33 -15.77
N ALA A 57 24.98 -17.55 -16.28
CA ALA A 57 26.05 -18.54 -16.21
C ALA A 57 27.06 -18.37 -17.38
N ALA A 58 27.52 -17.15 -17.67
CA ALA A 58 28.19 -16.81 -18.93
C ALA A 58 29.52 -17.55 -19.20
N LYS A 59 30.12 -18.15 -18.16
CA LYS A 59 31.33 -18.99 -18.27
C LYS A 59 31.04 -20.41 -18.75
N CYS A 60 29.78 -20.84 -18.74
CA CYS A 60 29.35 -22.12 -19.27
C CYS A 60 29.26 -22.08 -20.80
N GLU A 61 29.43 -23.23 -21.43
CA GLU A 61 29.39 -23.36 -22.89
C GLU A 61 28.05 -22.83 -23.46
N GLY A 62 28.13 -22.02 -24.51
CA GLY A 62 26.99 -21.41 -25.19
C GLY A 62 26.37 -20.20 -24.49
N GLU A 63 26.41 -20.11 -23.16
CA GLU A 63 25.73 -19.08 -22.38
C GLU A 63 26.23 -17.66 -22.67
N GLY A 64 27.53 -17.48 -22.91
CA GLY A 64 28.09 -16.18 -23.29
C GLY A 64 27.54 -15.64 -24.62
N ALA A 65 27.23 -16.51 -25.58
CA ALA A 65 26.63 -16.11 -26.86
C ALA A 65 25.16 -15.70 -26.67
N ARG A 66 24.40 -16.47 -25.89
CA ARG A 66 23.00 -16.17 -25.54
C ARG A 66 22.87 -14.84 -24.80
N LEU A 67 23.83 -14.51 -23.92
CA LEU A 67 23.86 -13.20 -23.27
C LEU A 67 24.04 -12.06 -24.30
N VAL A 68 24.89 -12.23 -25.31
CA VAL A 68 25.07 -11.24 -26.38
C VAL A 68 23.79 -11.07 -27.21
N GLU A 69 23.08 -12.17 -27.50
CA GLU A 69 21.79 -12.14 -28.19
C GLU A 69 20.73 -11.37 -27.37
N ALA A 70 20.59 -11.68 -26.07
CA ALA A 70 19.70 -10.96 -25.16
C ALA A 70 20.01 -9.46 -25.10
N VAL A 71 21.30 -9.09 -24.96
CA VAL A 71 21.73 -7.69 -24.96
C VAL A 71 21.42 -7.02 -26.31
N GLY A 72 21.58 -7.73 -27.42
CA GLY A 72 21.22 -7.26 -28.76
C GLY A 72 19.73 -6.93 -28.88
N GLY A 73 18.87 -7.88 -28.50
CA GLY A 73 17.41 -7.71 -28.47
C GLY A 73 16.97 -6.56 -27.57
N LEU A 74 17.59 -6.46 -26.38
CA LEU A 74 17.37 -5.36 -25.45
C LEU A 74 17.73 -4.00 -26.07
N CYS A 75 18.94 -3.87 -26.63
CA CYS A 75 19.41 -2.62 -27.24
C CYS A 75 18.57 -2.21 -28.44
N GLN A 76 18.03 -3.16 -29.20
CA GLN A 76 17.09 -2.86 -30.26
C GLN A 76 15.76 -2.34 -29.68
N GLY A 77 15.14 -3.08 -28.78
CA GLY A 77 13.84 -2.70 -28.21
C GLY A 77 13.86 -1.34 -27.52
N LEU A 78 14.89 -1.08 -26.68
CA LEU A 78 15.05 0.21 -26.01
C LEU A 78 15.21 1.38 -26.98
N ARG A 79 15.91 1.19 -28.10
CA ARG A 79 16.03 2.21 -29.15
C ARG A 79 14.70 2.50 -29.83
N GLU A 80 13.86 1.48 -30.02
CA GLU A 80 12.54 1.64 -30.64
C GLU A 80 11.56 2.38 -29.73
N ILE A 81 11.54 2.07 -28.43
CA ILE A 81 10.64 2.75 -27.47
C ILE A 81 11.19 4.08 -26.94
N GLY A 82 12.49 4.35 -27.10
CA GLY A 82 13.14 5.59 -26.66
C GLY A 82 13.53 5.62 -25.17
N CYS A 83 13.57 4.48 -24.50
CA CYS A 83 14.02 4.35 -23.11
C CYS A 83 15.54 4.10 -23.02
N ALA A 84 16.13 4.37 -21.86
CA ALA A 84 17.56 4.18 -21.63
C ALA A 84 17.84 3.46 -20.31
N ILE A 85 18.90 2.64 -20.32
CA ILE A 85 19.51 2.10 -19.11
C ILE A 85 20.63 3.05 -18.68
N ASP A 86 20.56 3.54 -17.45
CA ASP A 86 21.52 4.48 -16.87
C ASP A 86 22.17 3.98 -15.57
N GLY A 87 21.79 2.78 -15.11
CA GLY A 87 22.40 2.05 -14.03
C GLY A 87 22.32 0.54 -14.25
N GLY A 88 23.03 -0.24 -13.44
CA GLY A 88 22.97 -1.70 -13.56
C GLY A 88 24.12 -2.45 -12.90
N LYS A 89 24.03 -3.77 -12.95
CA LYS A 89 25.04 -4.69 -12.43
C LYS A 89 25.00 -6.02 -13.17
N ASP A 90 26.12 -6.71 -13.22
CA ASP A 90 26.21 -8.10 -13.69
C ASP A 90 26.68 -9.07 -12.59
N SER A 91 26.21 -10.31 -12.70
CA SER A 91 26.61 -11.48 -11.94
C SER A 91 26.73 -12.67 -12.90
N LEU A 92 27.95 -12.89 -13.41
CA LEU A 92 28.21 -13.81 -14.53
C LEU A 92 28.64 -15.23 -14.11
N SER A 93 28.38 -15.59 -12.86
CA SER A 93 28.81 -16.85 -12.23
C SER A 93 27.64 -17.69 -11.72
N MET A 94 26.45 -17.57 -12.33
CA MET A 94 25.21 -18.21 -11.87
C MET A 94 25.13 -19.70 -12.20
N ALA A 95 26.14 -20.46 -11.78
CA ALA A 95 26.19 -21.90 -11.89
C ALA A 95 26.83 -22.50 -10.62
N VAL A 96 26.33 -23.66 -10.20
CA VAL A 96 26.82 -24.40 -9.05
C VAL A 96 26.94 -25.88 -9.39
N THR A 97 27.95 -26.56 -8.84
CA THR A 97 28.02 -28.01 -8.91
C THR A 97 27.30 -28.61 -7.71
N ALA A 98 26.22 -29.34 -7.96
CA ALA A 98 25.44 -30.05 -6.94
C ALA A 98 25.35 -31.53 -7.33
N ASN A 99 25.70 -32.43 -6.40
CA ASN A 99 25.68 -33.88 -6.63
C ASN A 99 26.48 -34.36 -7.87
N GLY A 100 27.53 -33.64 -8.25
CA GLY A 100 28.35 -33.96 -9.43
C GLY A 100 27.80 -33.42 -10.75
N GLU A 101 26.63 -32.77 -10.74
CA GLU A 101 26.04 -32.12 -11.90
C GLU A 101 26.22 -30.61 -11.83
N VAL A 102 26.43 -29.97 -12.98
CA VAL A 102 26.47 -28.51 -13.08
C VAL A 102 25.04 -28.01 -13.27
N VAL A 103 24.49 -27.37 -12.25
CA VAL A 103 23.20 -26.70 -12.30
C VAL A 103 23.43 -25.24 -12.65
N LYS A 104 22.79 -24.78 -13.73
CA LYS A 104 22.85 -23.40 -14.21
C LYS A 104 21.54 -22.70 -13.86
N SER A 105 21.60 -21.46 -13.40
CA SER A 105 20.43 -20.59 -13.49
C SER A 105 20.12 -20.30 -14.97
N PRO A 106 18.85 -20.09 -15.34
CA PRO A 106 18.53 -19.47 -16.62
C PRO A 106 19.29 -18.16 -16.81
N GLY A 107 19.49 -17.74 -18.06
CA GLY A 107 19.87 -16.36 -18.32
C GLY A 107 18.75 -15.44 -17.82
N THR A 108 19.08 -14.50 -16.95
CA THR A 108 18.09 -13.63 -16.31
C THR A 108 18.51 -12.18 -16.46
N LEU A 109 17.71 -11.43 -17.20
CA LEU A 109 17.69 -9.97 -17.16
C LEU A 109 16.55 -9.54 -16.25
N VAL A 110 16.86 -8.69 -15.28
CA VAL A 110 15.86 -7.94 -14.51
C VAL A 110 16.03 -6.47 -14.84
N LEU A 111 14.96 -5.87 -15.36
CA LEU A 111 14.88 -4.43 -15.56
C LEU A 111 14.11 -3.81 -14.39
N SER A 112 14.69 -2.78 -13.79
CA SER A 112 13.99 -1.94 -12.82
C SER A 112 13.79 -0.57 -13.42
N ALA A 113 12.55 -0.25 -13.82
CA ALA A 113 12.23 1.06 -14.37
C ALA A 113 11.83 2.04 -13.28
N TYR A 114 12.11 3.31 -13.53
CA TYR A 114 11.69 4.41 -12.69
C TYR A 114 11.41 5.65 -13.55
N ALA A 115 10.37 6.40 -13.18
CA ALA A 115 9.95 7.59 -13.90
C ALA A 115 9.32 8.64 -12.95
N PRO A 116 9.45 9.94 -13.25
CA PRO A 116 8.69 10.97 -12.56
C PRO A 116 7.19 10.77 -12.78
N CYS A 117 6.42 10.74 -11.71
CA CYS A 117 4.96 10.71 -11.76
C CYS A 117 4.42 12.15 -11.64
N THR A 118 3.62 12.59 -12.60
CA THR A 118 3.09 13.96 -12.59
C THR A 118 1.95 14.15 -11.60
N ASN A 119 1.21 13.08 -11.29
CA ASN A 119 0.10 13.13 -10.36
C ASN A 119 -0.19 11.77 -9.68
N VAL A 120 0.22 11.59 -8.43
CA VAL A 120 0.00 10.35 -7.66
C VAL A 120 -1.48 10.06 -7.38
N THR A 121 -2.38 11.05 -7.52
CA THR A 121 -3.82 10.85 -7.27
C THR A 121 -4.55 10.26 -8.47
N LYS A 122 -3.84 9.95 -9.55
CA LYS A 122 -4.38 9.39 -10.80
C LYS A 122 -3.82 7.99 -11.08
N VAL A 123 -3.08 7.42 -10.13
CA VAL A 123 -2.58 6.05 -10.23
C VAL A 123 -3.76 5.09 -10.23
N VAL A 124 -3.73 4.09 -11.11
CA VAL A 124 -4.73 3.02 -11.18
C VAL A 124 -4.16 1.76 -10.56
N ASN A 125 -5.00 0.97 -9.88
CA ASN A 125 -4.65 -0.31 -9.31
C ASN A 125 -5.49 -1.45 -9.94
N PRO A 126 -5.17 -2.72 -9.65
CA PRO A 126 -5.91 -3.86 -10.21
C PRO A 126 -7.31 -4.11 -9.65
N ALA A 127 -7.72 -3.46 -8.56
CA ALA A 127 -8.95 -3.81 -7.85
C ALA A 127 -10.20 -3.44 -8.66
N LEU A 128 -10.92 -4.43 -9.17
CA LEU A 128 -12.18 -4.21 -9.86
C LEU A 128 -13.20 -3.54 -8.94
N THR A 129 -13.82 -2.48 -9.43
CA THR A 129 -14.73 -1.62 -8.65
C THR A 129 -16.17 -2.11 -8.68
N ALA A 130 -16.53 -2.95 -9.66
CA ALA A 130 -17.91 -3.36 -9.95
C ALA A 130 -18.87 -2.16 -10.10
N THR A 131 -18.36 -1.08 -10.69
CA THR A 131 -19.15 0.13 -10.94
C THR A 131 -20.28 -0.18 -11.94
N PRO A 132 -21.55 0.16 -11.65
CA PRO A 132 -22.65 -0.14 -12.56
C PRO A 132 -22.43 0.41 -13.97
N GLY A 133 -22.49 -0.46 -14.98
CA GLY A 133 -22.27 -0.12 -16.38
C GLY A 133 -20.81 -0.09 -16.83
N SER A 134 -19.85 -0.31 -15.92
CA SER A 134 -18.45 -0.52 -16.32
C SER A 134 -18.30 -1.81 -17.13
N GLN A 135 -17.26 -1.87 -17.94
CA GLN A 135 -16.92 -3.05 -18.74
C GLN A 135 -15.45 -3.37 -18.63
N ILE A 136 -15.14 -4.67 -18.71
CA ILE A 136 -13.77 -5.19 -18.71
C ILE A 136 -13.32 -5.35 -20.16
N LEU A 137 -12.19 -4.75 -20.50
CA LEU A 137 -11.55 -4.78 -21.80
C LEU A 137 -10.26 -5.57 -21.74
N TRP A 138 -9.98 -6.33 -22.79
CA TRP A 138 -8.68 -6.96 -23.03
C TRP A 138 -8.00 -6.31 -24.23
N ILE A 139 -6.79 -5.83 -24.00
CA ILE A 139 -5.92 -5.19 -24.98
C ILE A 139 -4.70 -6.09 -25.19
N LYS A 140 -4.51 -6.61 -26.40
CA LYS A 140 -3.33 -7.40 -26.78
C LYS A 140 -2.41 -6.53 -27.64
N CYS A 141 -1.11 -6.53 -27.35
CA CYS A 141 -0.16 -5.63 -28.01
C CYS A 141 1.24 -6.23 -28.19
N GLY A 142 2.01 -5.68 -29.13
CA GLY A 142 3.41 -6.03 -29.38
C GLY A 142 3.59 -7.34 -30.15
N GLY A 143 2.84 -8.37 -29.77
CA GLY A 143 2.85 -9.70 -30.34
C GLY A 143 2.29 -9.78 -31.77
N ALA A 144 2.68 -10.81 -32.52
CA ALA A 144 2.06 -11.16 -33.78
C ALA A 144 0.53 -11.43 -33.61
N LYS A 145 -0.27 -10.96 -34.57
CA LYS A 145 -1.74 -11.09 -34.50
C LYS A 145 -2.15 -12.56 -34.53
N GLY A 146 -3.08 -12.95 -33.66
CA GLY A 146 -3.56 -14.33 -33.52
C GLY A 146 -2.57 -15.31 -32.90
N LYS A 147 -1.40 -14.87 -32.43
CA LYS A 147 -0.46 -15.72 -31.67
C LYS A 147 -0.82 -15.75 -30.18
N PHE A 148 -0.78 -16.97 -29.65
CA PHE A 148 -1.04 -17.34 -28.26
C PHE A 148 -0.01 -18.39 -27.85
N ARG A 149 1.23 -17.96 -27.64
CA ARG A 149 2.39 -18.85 -27.41
C ARG A 149 2.48 -19.27 -25.94
N LEU A 150 2.70 -20.57 -25.73
CA LEU A 150 2.80 -21.19 -24.39
C LEU A 150 4.24 -21.56 -23.99
N GLY A 151 5.23 -21.34 -24.87
CA GLY A 151 6.62 -21.62 -24.55
C GLY A 151 7.11 -20.70 -23.42
N GLY A 152 7.65 -21.32 -22.37
CA GLY A 152 8.23 -20.67 -21.22
C GLY A 152 7.21 -20.09 -20.25
N SER A 153 5.96 -20.55 -20.31
CA SER A 153 4.90 -20.11 -19.41
C SER A 153 4.88 -20.84 -18.08
N ALA A 154 4.22 -20.24 -17.08
CA ALA A 154 3.90 -20.86 -15.81
C ALA A 154 3.12 -22.17 -16.02
N LEU A 155 2.21 -22.21 -17.01
CA LEU A 155 1.50 -23.44 -17.37
C LEU A 155 2.47 -24.54 -17.82
N ALA A 156 3.39 -24.25 -18.74
CA ALA A 156 4.39 -25.23 -19.16
C ALA A 156 5.22 -25.71 -17.97
N GLN A 157 5.64 -24.79 -17.10
CA GLN A 157 6.45 -25.07 -15.93
C GLN A 157 5.78 -26.03 -14.94
N VAL A 158 4.49 -25.85 -14.62
CA VAL A 158 3.77 -26.75 -13.70
C VAL A 158 3.57 -28.15 -14.28
N TYR A 159 3.63 -28.30 -15.61
CA TYR A 159 3.68 -29.59 -16.30
C TYR A 159 5.10 -30.11 -16.55
N SER A 160 6.10 -29.56 -15.86
CA SER A 160 7.53 -29.93 -16.01
C SER A 160 8.02 -29.83 -17.46
N GLN A 161 7.51 -28.85 -18.20
CA GLN A 161 7.87 -28.55 -19.57
C GLN A 161 8.41 -27.13 -19.69
N ILE A 162 9.13 -26.88 -20.77
CA ILE A 162 9.53 -25.53 -21.18
C ILE A 162 8.69 -25.10 -22.40
N GLY A 163 8.39 -26.02 -23.32
CA GLY A 163 7.72 -25.70 -24.58
C GLY A 163 8.70 -25.18 -25.66
N ASP A 164 8.17 -24.87 -26.84
CA ASP A 164 9.00 -24.66 -28.05
C ASP A 164 9.02 -23.21 -28.56
N ASP A 165 7.88 -22.50 -28.56
CA ASP A 165 7.76 -21.14 -29.07
C ASP A 165 7.24 -20.23 -27.95
N CYS A 166 8.09 -19.29 -27.51
CA CYS A 166 7.77 -18.33 -26.46
C CYS A 166 7.22 -17.02 -27.02
N PRO A 167 6.44 -16.27 -26.20
CA PRO A 167 6.04 -14.90 -26.51
C PRO A 167 7.20 -14.00 -26.94
N ASP A 168 6.90 -13.02 -27.80
CA ASP A 168 7.85 -12.03 -28.32
C ASP A 168 7.14 -10.70 -28.59
N ILE A 169 7.94 -9.64 -28.76
CA ILE A 169 7.50 -8.31 -29.18
C ILE A 169 8.01 -8.07 -30.59
N GLU A 170 7.18 -8.37 -31.59
CA GLU A 170 7.50 -8.12 -33.00
C GLU A 170 7.22 -6.67 -33.41
N ARG A 171 6.44 -5.91 -32.64
CA ARG A 171 6.06 -4.52 -32.93
C ARG A 171 6.11 -3.61 -31.69
N PHE A 172 7.29 -3.07 -31.35
CA PHE A 172 7.44 -2.12 -30.23
C PHE A 172 6.65 -0.82 -30.39
N ALA A 173 6.29 -0.43 -31.61
CA ALA A 173 5.40 0.71 -31.84
C ALA A 173 4.04 0.54 -31.14
N GLU A 174 3.52 -0.69 -31.04
CA GLU A 174 2.27 -0.94 -30.31
C GLU A 174 2.44 -0.70 -28.80
N ILE A 175 3.58 -1.05 -28.22
CA ILE A 175 3.91 -0.79 -26.82
C ILE A 175 3.89 0.72 -26.54
N SER A 176 4.51 1.50 -27.44
CA SER A 176 4.54 2.97 -27.33
C SER A 176 3.16 3.61 -27.47
N ASN A 177 2.32 3.07 -28.37
CA ASN A 177 0.95 3.52 -28.58
C ASN A 177 0.05 3.15 -27.39
N VAL A 178 0.17 1.94 -26.83
CA VAL A 178 -0.57 1.54 -25.62
C VAL A 178 -0.23 2.47 -24.47
N PHE A 179 1.06 2.72 -24.23
CA PHE A 179 1.49 3.66 -23.21
C PHE A 179 0.84 5.03 -23.42
N SER A 180 0.97 5.60 -24.62
CA SER A 180 0.49 6.96 -24.91
C SER A 180 -1.03 7.08 -24.71
N ILE A 181 -1.80 6.11 -25.22
CA ILE A 181 -3.27 6.09 -25.06
C ILE A 181 -3.63 5.96 -23.58
N LEU A 182 -2.95 5.09 -22.83
CA LEU A 182 -3.26 4.92 -21.41
C LEU A 182 -2.92 6.19 -20.61
N GLN A 183 -1.79 6.84 -20.90
CA GLN A 183 -1.43 8.12 -20.29
C GLN A 183 -2.45 9.22 -20.58
N GLU A 184 -3.01 9.29 -21.79
CA GLU A 184 -4.13 10.19 -22.10
C GLU A 184 -5.36 9.85 -21.24
N LEU A 185 -5.77 8.59 -21.20
CA LEU A 185 -6.94 8.12 -20.47
C LEU A 185 -6.83 8.33 -18.95
N LEU A 186 -5.64 8.13 -18.36
CA LEU A 186 -5.38 8.39 -16.93
C LEU A 186 -5.59 9.85 -16.54
N ASN A 187 -5.30 10.77 -17.48
CA ASN A 187 -5.45 12.21 -17.27
C ASN A 187 -6.85 12.74 -17.63
N GLU A 188 -7.71 11.92 -18.23
CA GLU A 188 -9.08 12.27 -18.58
C GLU A 188 -10.06 11.90 -17.45
N ASP A 189 -10.81 12.91 -16.99
CA ASP A 189 -11.98 12.71 -16.12
C ASP A 189 -13.26 12.94 -16.91
N HIS A 190 -14.26 12.07 -16.71
CA HIS A 190 -15.61 12.26 -17.23
C HIS A 190 -16.52 12.89 -16.16
N LEU A 191 -17.47 13.72 -16.59
CA LEU A 191 -18.46 14.32 -15.69
C LEU A 191 -19.69 13.40 -15.58
N VAL A 192 -19.95 12.88 -14.38
CA VAL A 192 -21.21 12.22 -14.00
C VAL A 192 -21.99 13.16 -13.09
N GLY A 193 -22.95 13.89 -13.66
CA GLY A 193 -23.63 14.98 -12.95
C GLY A 193 -22.65 16.12 -12.65
N THR A 194 -22.41 16.39 -11.36
CA THR A 194 -21.42 17.38 -10.90
C THR A 194 -20.08 16.75 -10.50
N VAL A 195 -19.92 15.44 -10.67
CA VAL A 195 -18.76 14.68 -10.16
C VAL A 195 -17.84 14.31 -11.30
N ARG A 196 -16.55 14.62 -11.15
CA ARG A 196 -15.51 14.07 -12.03
C ARG A 196 -15.18 12.65 -11.60
N LYS A 197 -15.22 11.72 -12.54
CA LYS A 197 -14.83 10.32 -12.34
C LYS A 197 -13.72 9.96 -13.35
N PRO A 198 -12.76 9.11 -12.96
CA PRO A 198 -11.75 8.64 -13.89
C PRO A 198 -12.39 7.76 -14.97
N LYS A 199 -11.84 7.75 -16.19
CA LYS A 199 -12.29 6.85 -17.25
C LYS A 199 -11.86 5.40 -17.02
N ILE A 200 -10.64 5.22 -16.52
CA ILE A 200 -10.10 3.92 -16.11
C ILE A 200 -10.41 3.75 -14.63
N LEU A 201 -11.07 2.64 -14.30
CA LEU A 201 -11.48 2.31 -12.93
C LEU A 201 -10.50 1.34 -12.28
N ALA A 202 -10.01 0.37 -13.04
CA ALA A 202 -9.01 -0.60 -12.62
C ALA A 202 -8.18 -1.06 -13.83
N GLY A 203 -7.00 -1.61 -13.59
CA GLY A 203 -6.21 -2.21 -14.66
C GLY A 203 -5.03 -3.04 -14.16
N HIS A 204 -4.65 -4.03 -14.98
CA HIS A 204 -3.55 -4.94 -14.70
C HIS A 204 -2.94 -5.43 -16.03
N ASP A 205 -1.62 -5.64 -16.06
CA ASP A 205 -0.92 -6.24 -17.18
C ASP A 205 -1.04 -7.77 -17.24
N ILE A 206 -0.73 -8.33 -18.40
CA ILE A 206 -0.64 -9.78 -18.64
C ILE A 206 0.83 -10.19 -18.62
N SER A 207 1.18 -11.00 -17.63
CA SER A 207 2.53 -11.53 -17.40
C SER A 207 2.45 -13.04 -17.11
N ASP A 208 3.04 -13.52 -16.01
CA ASP A 208 3.08 -14.94 -15.66
C ASP A 208 1.68 -15.51 -15.39
N GLY A 209 1.40 -16.68 -15.96
CA GLY A 209 0.10 -17.33 -15.92
C GLY A 209 -0.92 -16.79 -16.94
N GLY A 210 -0.63 -15.66 -17.60
CA GLY A 210 -1.41 -15.15 -18.73
C GLY A 210 -2.72 -14.47 -18.33
N LEU A 211 -3.62 -14.34 -19.30
CA LEU A 211 -4.88 -13.58 -19.17
C LEU A 211 -5.74 -14.05 -17.99
N ILE A 212 -5.78 -15.35 -17.73
CA ILE A 212 -6.57 -15.90 -16.61
C ILE A 212 -6.06 -15.40 -15.26
N THR A 213 -4.75 -15.40 -15.03
CA THR A 213 -4.16 -14.91 -13.78
C THR A 213 -4.48 -13.43 -13.59
N THR A 214 -4.26 -12.61 -14.63
CA THR A 214 -4.59 -11.18 -14.60
C THR A 214 -6.05 -10.93 -14.19
N ILE A 215 -7.01 -11.62 -14.83
CA ILE A 215 -8.43 -11.45 -14.54
C ILE A 215 -8.76 -11.88 -13.10
N LEU A 216 -8.19 -13.01 -12.65
CA LEU A 216 -8.41 -13.53 -11.30
C LEU A 216 -7.82 -12.59 -10.24
N GLU A 217 -6.60 -12.10 -10.42
CA GLU A 217 -5.96 -11.17 -9.50
C GLU A 217 -6.73 -9.85 -9.41
N MET A 218 -7.23 -9.33 -10.54
CA MET A 218 -8.12 -8.17 -10.56
C MET A 218 -9.41 -8.39 -9.76
N ALA A 219 -10.02 -9.58 -9.89
CA ALA A 219 -11.20 -9.97 -9.12
C ALA A 219 -10.90 -10.16 -7.62
N PHE A 220 -9.76 -10.77 -7.28
CA PHE A 220 -9.32 -10.96 -5.90
C PHE A 220 -9.06 -9.63 -5.21
N ALA A 221 -8.38 -8.70 -5.90
CA ALA A 221 -8.09 -7.36 -5.41
C ALA A 221 -9.37 -6.53 -5.20
N GLY A 222 -10.34 -6.61 -6.11
CA GLY A 222 -11.66 -5.99 -5.94
C GLY A 222 -12.55 -6.73 -4.94
N ASN A 223 -12.24 -7.98 -4.63
CA ASN A 223 -13.08 -8.91 -3.85
C ASN A 223 -14.52 -9.00 -4.42
N VAL A 224 -14.67 -9.02 -5.76
CA VAL A 224 -15.95 -8.92 -6.49
C VAL A 224 -16.21 -10.08 -7.45
N SER A 225 -17.49 -10.37 -7.73
CA SER A 225 -17.91 -11.27 -8.80
C SER A 225 -17.51 -10.76 -10.18
N ILE A 226 -17.20 -11.67 -11.10
CA ILE A 226 -16.92 -11.37 -12.51
C ILE A 226 -17.64 -12.33 -13.47
N ASP A 227 -18.04 -11.80 -14.63
CA ASP A 227 -18.61 -12.55 -15.74
C ASP A 227 -17.88 -12.19 -17.05
N ILE A 228 -17.10 -13.15 -17.55
CA ILE A 228 -16.19 -13.01 -18.69
C ILE A 228 -16.61 -13.95 -19.82
N ASP A 229 -16.71 -13.42 -21.04
CA ASP A 229 -16.92 -14.17 -22.28
C ASP A 229 -15.91 -13.74 -23.34
N ILE A 230 -15.06 -14.68 -23.75
CA ILE A 230 -13.98 -14.47 -24.71
C ILE A 230 -14.22 -15.30 -25.96
N GLN A 231 -14.10 -14.66 -27.13
CA GLN A 231 -14.27 -15.29 -28.44
C GLN A 231 -13.00 -15.08 -29.28
N LYS A 232 -12.25 -16.16 -29.55
CA LYS A 232 -11.03 -16.16 -30.38
C LYS A 232 -10.88 -17.47 -31.15
N GLU A 233 -10.32 -17.41 -32.35
CA GLU A 233 -10.08 -18.57 -33.22
C GLU A 233 -8.87 -19.43 -32.79
N THR A 234 -8.80 -19.82 -31.52
CA THR A 234 -7.81 -20.76 -30.99
C THR A 234 -8.40 -21.51 -29.80
N ASP A 235 -7.70 -22.52 -29.27
CA ASP A 235 -8.18 -23.28 -28.12
C ASP A 235 -8.16 -22.45 -26.81
N PRO A 236 -9.04 -22.76 -25.84
CA PRO A 236 -9.12 -22.03 -24.58
C PRO A 236 -7.84 -21.99 -23.76
N ILE A 237 -7.01 -23.03 -23.79
CA ILE A 237 -5.78 -23.08 -23.01
C ILE A 237 -4.80 -22.02 -23.51
N ASN A 238 -4.60 -21.96 -24.83
CA ASN A 238 -3.78 -20.93 -25.45
C ASN A 238 -4.31 -19.51 -25.19
N ILE A 239 -5.64 -19.30 -25.21
CA ILE A 239 -6.23 -17.98 -24.91
C ILE A 239 -5.94 -17.55 -23.48
N LEU A 240 -6.16 -18.46 -22.52
CA LEU A 240 -6.12 -18.14 -21.09
C LEU A 240 -4.70 -18.06 -20.54
N PHE A 241 -3.78 -18.92 -21.00
CA PHE A 241 -2.46 -19.11 -20.40
C PHE A 241 -1.29 -18.61 -21.26
N ALA A 242 -1.53 -18.05 -22.44
CA ALA A 242 -0.46 -17.42 -23.20
C ALA A 242 -0.03 -16.12 -22.50
N GLU A 243 1.27 -16.02 -22.24
CA GLU A 243 1.91 -14.88 -21.56
C GLU A 243 2.40 -13.86 -22.60
N GLU A 244 1.56 -13.61 -23.60
CA GLU A 244 1.78 -12.56 -24.60
C GLU A 244 1.49 -11.20 -23.97
N CYS A 245 2.27 -10.19 -24.35
CA CYS A 245 2.11 -8.84 -23.83
C CYS A 245 0.68 -8.29 -24.07
N GLY A 246 0.09 -7.75 -23.01
CA GLY A 246 -1.24 -7.16 -23.03
C GLY A 246 -1.61 -6.58 -21.68
N ILE A 247 -2.78 -5.94 -21.63
CA ILE A 247 -3.36 -5.36 -20.42
C ILE A 247 -4.86 -5.62 -20.39
N VAL A 248 -5.43 -5.62 -19.19
CA VAL A 248 -6.86 -5.68 -18.92
C VAL A 248 -7.27 -4.40 -18.20
N LEU A 249 -8.39 -3.80 -18.60
CA LEU A 249 -8.92 -2.55 -18.04
C LEU A 249 -10.37 -2.72 -17.62
N GLU A 250 -10.76 -2.18 -16.47
CA GLU A 250 -12.16 -1.83 -16.19
C GLU A 250 -12.37 -0.35 -16.53
N VAL A 251 -13.35 -0.05 -17.37
CA VAL A 251 -13.62 1.32 -17.82
C VAL A 251 -15.10 1.68 -17.73
N SER A 252 -15.38 2.97 -17.54
CA SER A 252 -16.75 3.51 -17.51
C SER A 252 -17.36 3.74 -18.90
N ASP A 253 -16.51 3.89 -19.94
CA ASP A 253 -16.91 4.14 -21.33
C ASP A 253 -16.08 3.25 -22.28
N ALA A 254 -16.58 2.04 -22.52
CA ALA A 254 -15.88 1.08 -23.35
C ALA A 254 -15.82 1.49 -24.82
N GLU A 255 -16.83 2.19 -25.34
CA GLU A 255 -16.92 2.50 -26.77
C GLU A 255 -15.80 3.46 -27.18
N ASP A 256 -15.58 4.54 -26.42
CA ASP A 256 -14.47 5.47 -26.63
C ASP A 256 -13.11 4.77 -26.54
N VAL A 257 -12.89 4.00 -25.47
CA VAL A 257 -11.60 3.35 -25.20
C VAL A 257 -11.27 2.33 -26.30
N VAL A 258 -12.23 1.48 -26.68
CA VAL A 258 -12.08 0.52 -27.78
C VAL A 258 -11.76 1.24 -29.09
N GLN A 259 -12.42 2.36 -29.38
CA GLN A 259 -12.20 3.12 -30.60
C GLN A 259 -10.80 3.73 -30.65
N ARG A 260 -10.26 4.23 -29.54
CA ARG A 260 -8.89 4.79 -29.47
C ARG A 260 -7.82 3.74 -29.77
N PHE A 261 -7.91 2.57 -29.15
CA PHE A 261 -6.98 1.46 -29.43
C PHE A 261 -7.09 0.96 -30.87
N ARG A 262 -8.32 0.79 -31.38
CA ARG A 262 -8.54 0.36 -32.78
C ARG A 262 -8.01 1.37 -33.79
N SER A 263 -8.14 2.67 -33.52
CA SER A 263 -7.62 3.74 -34.38
C SER A 263 -6.08 3.71 -34.47
N SER A 264 -5.42 3.15 -33.45
CA SER A 264 -3.97 2.90 -33.43
C SER A 264 -3.60 1.47 -33.87
N ALA A 265 -4.53 0.76 -34.51
CA ALA A 265 -4.39 -0.61 -34.99
C ALA A 265 -4.08 -1.67 -33.91
N ILE A 266 -4.34 -1.35 -32.64
CA ILE A 266 -4.18 -2.25 -31.50
C ILE A 266 -5.48 -3.04 -31.29
N GLU A 267 -5.32 -4.32 -30.95
CA GLU A 267 -6.44 -5.21 -30.68
C GLU A 267 -7.03 -4.91 -29.30
N CYS A 268 -8.32 -4.54 -29.27
CA CYS A 268 -9.07 -4.26 -28.05
C CYS A 268 -10.47 -4.84 -28.16
N SER A 269 -10.86 -5.66 -27.18
CA SER A 269 -12.17 -6.31 -27.09
C SER A 269 -12.76 -6.16 -25.70
N VAL A 270 -14.07 -5.89 -25.64
CA VAL A 270 -14.85 -6.09 -24.41
C VAL A 270 -14.91 -7.59 -24.14
N ILE A 271 -14.55 -8.01 -22.94
CA ILE A 271 -14.54 -9.42 -22.51
C ILE A 271 -15.47 -9.69 -21.35
N GLY A 272 -16.06 -8.68 -20.70
CA GLY A 272 -16.97 -8.94 -19.59
C GLY A 272 -17.25 -7.73 -18.70
N HIS A 273 -17.63 -8.01 -17.45
CA HIS A 273 -17.91 -7.01 -16.43
C HIS A 273 -17.78 -7.61 -15.01
N ALA A 274 -17.66 -6.74 -14.01
CA ALA A 274 -17.72 -7.11 -12.60
C ALA A 274 -19.10 -6.76 -11.99
N THR A 275 -19.51 -7.49 -10.95
CA THR A 275 -20.78 -7.23 -10.23
C THR A 275 -20.55 -7.09 -8.72
N PRO A 276 -21.36 -6.29 -8.00
CA PRO A 276 -21.12 -5.92 -6.60
C PRO A 276 -21.58 -7.00 -5.61
N GLU A 277 -21.23 -8.26 -5.89
CA GLU A 277 -21.28 -9.38 -4.96
C GLU A 277 -19.86 -9.59 -4.43
N TYR A 278 -19.69 -9.61 -3.10
CA TYR A 278 -18.36 -9.54 -2.49
C TYR A 278 -18.03 -10.74 -1.60
N GLY A 279 -16.73 -11.03 -1.46
CA GLY A 279 -16.23 -12.02 -0.51
C GLY A 279 -16.80 -13.42 -0.76
N SER A 280 -17.29 -14.05 0.30
CA SER A 280 -17.88 -15.40 0.28
C SER A 280 -19.03 -15.59 -0.72
N ASP A 281 -19.69 -14.50 -1.12
CA ASP A 281 -20.83 -14.53 -2.05
C ASP A 281 -20.38 -14.37 -3.51
N ALA A 282 -19.15 -13.88 -3.74
CA ALA A 282 -18.63 -13.58 -5.07
C ALA A 282 -18.31 -14.85 -5.88
N HIS A 283 -18.53 -14.78 -7.19
CA HIS A 283 -18.35 -15.86 -8.16
C HIS A 283 -17.54 -15.41 -9.37
N VAL A 284 -16.74 -16.36 -9.89
CA VAL A 284 -15.97 -16.18 -11.12
C VAL A 284 -16.59 -17.04 -12.21
N LYS A 285 -17.04 -16.39 -13.29
CA LYS A 285 -17.51 -17.06 -14.52
C LYS A 285 -16.64 -16.67 -15.70
N ILE A 286 -16.04 -17.67 -16.34
CA ILE A 286 -15.22 -17.48 -17.54
C ILE A 286 -15.66 -18.45 -18.62
N GLN A 287 -16.24 -17.89 -19.69
CA GLN A 287 -16.62 -18.57 -20.91
C GLN A 287 -15.59 -18.29 -22.01
N VAL A 288 -15.20 -19.33 -22.74
CA VAL A 288 -14.33 -19.20 -23.91
C VAL A 288 -14.92 -19.96 -25.07
N ASN A 289 -15.10 -19.28 -26.21
CA ASN A 289 -15.64 -19.87 -27.44
C ASN A 289 -16.98 -20.61 -27.22
N GLY A 290 -17.82 -20.06 -26.34
CA GLY A 290 -19.13 -20.62 -26.00
C GLY A 290 -19.11 -21.77 -24.99
N LYS A 291 -17.94 -22.23 -24.52
CA LYS A 291 -17.80 -23.25 -23.48
C LYS A 291 -17.51 -22.60 -22.12
N MET A 292 -18.22 -23.02 -21.08
CA MET A 292 -17.93 -22.61 -19.71
C MET A 292 -16.68 -23.33 -19.23
N GLU A 293 -15.60 -22.58 -19.00
CA GLU A 293 -14.32 -23.12 -18.53
C GLU A 293 -14.19 -22.99 -17.00
N ILE A 294 -14.67 -21.88 -16.42
CA ILE A 294 -14.67 -21.65 -14.97
C ILE A 294 -16.05 -21.15 -14.53
N ASN A 295 -16.56 -21.73 -13.44
CA ASN A 295 -17.77 -21.29 -12.75
C ASN A 295 -17.65 -21.71 -11.28
N GLU A 296 -16.81 -20.98 -10.54
CA GLU A 296 -16.43 -21.29 -9.16
C GLU A 296 -16.67 -20.09 -8.25
N LYS A 297 -16.60 -20.30 -6.94
CA LYS A 297 -16.57 -19.18 -5.99
C LYS A 297 -15.23 -18.46 -6.07
N LEU A 298 -15.27 -17.15 -5.92
CA LEU A 298 -14.06 -16.33 -5.88
C LEU A 298 -13.13 -16.75 -4.74
N VAL A 299 -13.69 -16.99 -3.55
CA VAL A 299 -12.91 -17.36 -2.36
C VAL A 299 -12.17 -18.68 -2.55
N ASP A 300 -12.78 -19.68 -3.19
CA ASP A 300 -12.15 -20.98 -3.40
C ASP A 300 -10.93 -20.84 -4.33
N LEU A 301 -11.04 -20.04 -5.39
CA LEU A 301 -9.92 -19.75 -6.29
C LEU A 301 -8.82 -18.91 -5.62
N ARG A 302 -9.22 -17.95 -4.77
CA ARG A 302 -8.26 -17.14 -4.00
C ARG A 302 -7.49 -17.98 -2.99
N GLU A 303 -8.14 -18.93 -2.31
CA GLU A 303 -7.45 -19.81 -1.36
C GLU A 303 -6.39 -20.70 -2.04
N GLU A 304 -6.64 -21.13 -3.29
CA GLU A 304 -5.62 -21.84 -4.07
C GLU A 304 -4.44 -20.92 -4.44
N TRP A 305 -4.70 -19.66 -4.81
CA TRP A 305 -3.66 -18.65 -5.09
C TRP A 305 -2.83 -18.33 -3.84
N GLU A 306 -3.49 -18.21 -2.68
CA GLU A 306 -2.86 -17.90 -1.38
C GLU A 306 -2.07 -19.07 -0.78
N LEU A 307 -2.25 -20.31 -1.27
CA LEU A 307 -1.69 -21.51 -0.68
C LEU A 307 -0.16 -21.43 -0.47
N VAL A 308 0.56 -20.86 -1.44
CA VAL A 308 2.03 -20.70 -1.33
C VAL A 308 2.38 -19.69 -0.23
N GLY A 309 1.68 -18.56 -0.17
CA GLY A 309 1.85 -17.54 0.88
C GLY A 309 1.56 -18.11 2.27
N ASP A 310 0.49 -18.89 2.40
CA ASP A 310 0.13 -19.56 3.63
C ASP A 310 1.20 -20.58 4.07
N LYS A 311 1.75 -21.36 3.13
CA LYS A 311 2.83 -22.33 3.42
C LYS A 311 4.12 -21.66 3.87
N LEU A 312 4.45 -20.50 3.32
CA LEU A 312 5.56 -19.68 3.83
C LEU A 312 5.22 -19.11 5.21
N GLY A 313 3.97 -18.71 5.42
CA GLY A 313 3.44 -18.24 6.70
C GLY A 313 3.61 -19.23 7.84
N GLU A 314 3.44 -20.54 7.59
CA GLU A 314 3.68 -21.62 8.57
C GLU A 314 5.11 -21.60 9.16
N HIS A 315 6.06 -20.96 8.47
CA HIS A 315 7.45 -20.79 8.92
C HIS A 315 7.78 -19.40 9.47
N GLN A 316 6.91 -18.41 9.28
CA GLN A 316 7.20 -16.99 9.51
C GLN A 316 6.29 -16.31 10.54
N THR A 317 5.14 -16.90 10.86
CA THR A 317 4.17 -16.36 11.83
C THR A 317 3.62 -17.48 12.72
N ASN A 318 2.97 -17.13 13.81
CA ASN A 318 2.23 -18.08 14.63
C ASN A 318 1.07 -18.73 13.84
N LEU A 319 0.95 -20.06 13.93
CA LEU A 319 -0.08 -20.87 13.25
C LEU A 319 -1.50 -20.42 13.58
N LYS A 320 -1.76 -19.97 14.82
CA LYS A 320 -3.09 -19.48 15.21
C LYS A 320 -3.48 -18.25 14.41
N SER A 321 -2.58 -17.28 14.29
CA SER A 321 -2.82 -16.05 13.53
C SER A 321 -2.98 -16.36 12.03
N LEU A 322 -2.22 -17.33 11.51
CA LEU A 322 -2.39 -17.77 10.13
C LEU A 322 -3.78 -18.39 9.89
N GLU A 323 -4.26 -19.25 10.79
CA GLU A 323 -5.61 -19.81 10.71
C GLU A 323 -6.70 -18.73 10.82
N GLU A 324 -6.53 -17.77 11.73
CA GLU A 324 -7.40 -16.60 11.85
C GLU A 324 -7.44 -15.78 10.55
N ALA A 325 -6.30 -15.52 9.92
CA ALA A 325 -6.21 -14.79 8.65
C ALA A 325 -6.95 -15.51 7.52
N LYS A 326 -6.79 -16.83 7.40
CA LYS A 326 -7.52 -17.64 6.41
C LYS A 326 -9.03 -17.53 6.60
N ASN A 327 -9.50 -17.65 7.85
CA ASN A 327 -10.92 -17.55 8.16
C ASN A 327 -11.45 -16.15 7.83
N VAL A 328 -10.71 -15.09 8.18
CA VAL A 328 -11.06 -13.71 7.82
C VAL A 328 -11.12 -13.53 6.31
N ARG A 329 -10.11 -14.00 5.57
CA ARG A 329 -10.03 -13.88 4.12
C ARG A 329 -11.19 -14.59 3.40
N ASN A 330 -11.71 -15.68 3.95
CA ASN A 330 -12.88 -16.39 3.40
C ASN A 330 -14.20 -15.65 3.61
N ASP A 331 -14.33 -14.90 4.71
CA ASP A 331 -15.59 -14.26 5.09
C ASP A 331 -15.65 -12.75 4.81
N CYS A 332 -14.48 -12.09 4.66
CA CYS A 332 -14.36 -10.65 4.51
C CYS A 332 -15.12 -10.14 3.28
N LYS A 333 -15.96 -9.12 3.50
CA LYS A 333 -16.66 -8.40 2.44
C LYS A 333 -15.99 -7.04 2.23
N LYS A 334 -16.77 -6.05 1.80
CA LYS A 334 -16.33 -4.68 1.58
C LYS A 334 -16.36 -3.89 2.88
N VAL A 335 -15.25 -3.21 3.19
CA VAL A 335 -15.12 -2.38 4.39
C VAL A 335 -16.07 -1.18 4.32
N GLN A 336 -16.84 -0.95 5.39
CA GLN A 336 -17.79 0.14 5.48
C GLN A 336 -17.19 1.35 6.21
N TYR A 337 -16.37 2.12 5.49
CA TYR A 337 -15.89 3.39 6.02
C TYR A 337 -17.05 4.37 6.26
N LYS A 338 -16.99 5.08 7.38
CA LYS A 338 -18.04 5.99 7.84
C LYS A 338 -17.43 7.24 8.46
N CYS A 339 -17.86 8.41 8.02
CA CYS A 339 -17.37 9.69 8.53
C CYS A 339 -18.47 10.76 8.48
N ASP A 340 -18.98 11.15 9.65
CA ASP A 340 -20.10 12.10 9.80
C ASP A 340 -19.62 13.50 10.26
N PHE A 341 -18.48 13.98 9.74
CA PHE A 341 -17.95 15.32 10.04
C PHE A 341 -17.33 15.98 8.80
N GLU A 342 -17.13 17.30 8.84
CA GLU A 342 -16.39 18.03 7.80
C GLU A 342 -14.90 18.13 8.14
N TRP A 343 -14.04 17.83 7.17
CA TRP A 343 -12.57 17.97 7.30
C TRP A 343 -11.92 18.79 6.19
N PHE A 344 -12.70 19.21 5.17
CA PHE A 344 -12.18 19.93 4.03
C PHE A 344 -11.94 21.41 4.33
N TYR A 345 -10.76 21.90 3.96
CA TYR A 345 -10.42 23.32 3.97
C TYR A 345 -9.27 23.60 3.00
N HIS A 346 -9.13 24.84 2.56
CA HIS A 346 -8.01 25.24 1.72
C HIS A 346 -6.79 25.60 2.60
N PRO A 347 -5.64 24.91 2.45
CA PRO A 347 -4.50 25.12 3.34
C PRO A 347 -3.66 26.38 3.04
N SER A 348 -4.15 27.32 2.21
CA SER A 348 -3.38 28.50 1.78
C SER A 348 -2.88 29.39 2.91
N PHE A 349 -3.48 29.30 4.10
CA PHE A 349 -3.07 30.11 5.24
C PHE A 349 -1.60 29.86 5.65
N ILE A 350 -1.02 28.70 5.33
CA ILE A 350 0.41 28.40 5.59
C ILE A 350 1.37 29.28 4.78
N TYR A 351 0.88 29.91 3.71
CA TYR A 351 1.69 30.79 2.85
C TYR A 351 1.56 32.28 3.22
N HIS A 352 0.72 32.64 4.20
CA HIS A 352 0.58 34.02 4.65
C HIS A 352 1.66 34.36 5.69
N GLU A 353 2.27 35.55 5.61
CA GLU A 353 3.32 35.96 6.57
C GLU A 353 2.87 35.91 8.04
N GLN A 354 1.59 36.22 8.29
CA GLN A 354 1.00 36.20 9.63
C GLN A 354 1.11 34.82 10.31
N TYR A 355 1.03 33.73 9.54
CA TYR A 355 1.20 32.36 10.06
C TYR A 355 2.53 32.19 10.80
N PHE A 356 3.62 32.79 10.32
CA PHE A 356 4.93 32.69 10.98
C PHE A 356 5.01 33.46 12.31
N SER A 357 4.09 34.38 12.57
CA SER A 357 4.06 35.19 13.79
C SER A 357 3.07 34.69 14.85
N THR A 358 1.96 34.07 14.45
CA THR A 358 0.85 33.74 15.38
C THR A 358 0.60 32.24 15.54
N ALA A 359 1.09 31.40 14.63
CA ALA A 359 0.79 29.97 14.69
C ALA A 359 1.42 29.31 15.93
N PRO A 360 0.66 28.48 16.68
CA PRO A 360 1.20 27.67 17.76
C PRO A 360 2.34 26.78 17.30
N ARG A 361 3.33 26.57 18.17
CA ARG A 361 4.52 25.76 17.86
C ARG A 361 4.38 24.33 18.36
N VAL A 362 4.80 23.39 17.53
CA VAL A 362 4.91 21.96 17.86
C VAL A 362 6.36 21.51 17.69
N ALA A 363 6.91 20.88 18.73
CA ALA A 363 8.20 20.22 18.65
C ALA A 363 8.00 18.79 18.14
N ILE A 364 8.60 18.47 16.99
CA ILE A 364 8.65 17.12 16.44
C ILE A 364 9.89 16.46 17.05
N ILE A 365 9.67 15.68 18.11
CA ILE A 365 10.75 15.07 18.90
C ILE A 365 11.16 13.76 18.25
N ARG A 366 12.46 13.64 17.96
CA ARG A 366 13.02 12.44 17.35
C ARG A 366 14.36 12.02 17.98
N GLU A 367 14.68 10.74 17.84
CA GLU A 367 15.91 10.11 18.35
C GLU A 367 16.61 9.32 17.23
N GLU A 368 17.88 8.95 17.41
CA GLU A 368 18.59 8.03 16.52
C GLU A 368 17.75 6.77 16.23
N GLY A 369 17.57 6.45 14.94
CA GLY A 369 16.79 5.29 14.47
C GLY A 369 15.30 5.55 14.23
N SER A 370 14.76 6.68 14.71
CA SER A 370 13.41 7.11 14.32
C SER A 370 13.33 7.54 12.85
N ASN A 371 12.16 7.42 12.22
CA ASN A 371 12.00 7.64 10.78
C ASN A 371 10.66 8.26 10.33
N GLY A 372 9.78 8.64 11.28
CA GLY A 372 8.47 9.21 10.99
C GLY A 372 8.35 10.73 11.15
N ASP A 373 9.47 11.46 11.16
CA ASP A 373 9.49 12.89 11.50
C ASP A 373 8.92 13.79 10.40
N ARG A 374 9.13 13.45 9.13
CA ARG A 374 8.77 14.31 7.99
C ARG A 374 7.27 14.34 7.75
N GLU A 375 6.62 13.17 7.77
CA GLU A 375 5.17 13.06 7.62
C GLU A 375 4.43 13.67 8.81
N MET A 376 4.94 13.48 10.04
CA MET A 376 4.41 14.10 11.25
C MET A 376 4.47 15.62 11.16
N ALA A 377 5.63 16.17 10.79
CA ALA A 377 5.80 17.60 10.58
C ALA A 377 4.85 18.13 9.49
N SER A 378 4.67 17.38 8.41
CA SER A 378 3.76 17.72 7.30
C SER A 378 2.31 17.82 7.76
N ALA A 379 1.82 16.84 8.54
CA ALA A 379 0.46 16.79 9.03
C ALA A 379 0.13 17.97 9.96
N PHE A 380 1.02 18.26 10.94
CA PHE A 380 0.87 19.40 11.83
C PHE A 380 0.95 20.75 11.09
N THR A 381 1.84 20.86 10.09
CA THR A 381 1.94 22.07 9.26
C THR A 381 0.65 22.32 8.49
N LEU A 382 0.07 21.30 7.85
CA LEU A 382 -1.22 21.41 7.17
C LEU A 382 -2.35 21.78 8.12
N ALA A 383 -2.30 21.32 9.37
CA ALA A 383 -3.26 21.68 10.40
C ALA A 383 -3.11 23.11 10.95
N GLY A 384 -2.03 23.81 10.63
CA GLY A 384 -1.82 25.21 11.00
C GLY A 384 -0.76 25.49 12.05
N PHE A 385 0.01 24.49 12.45
CA PHE A 385 1.11 24.66 13.40
C PHE A 385 2.41 25.04 12.73
N GLN A 386 3.29 25.74 13.45
CA GLN A 386 4.71 25.79 13.12
C GLN A 386 5.41 24.57 13.70
N THR A 387 6.08 23.80 12.85
CA THR A 387 6.77 22.58 13.26
C THR A 387 8.27 22.82 13.36
N PHE A 388 8.89 22.26 14.40
CA PHE A 388 10.33 22.33 14.65
C PHE A 388 10.87 20.93 14.81
N ASP A 389 11.87 20.56 14.01
CA ASP A 389 12.66 19.35 14.22
C ASP A 389 13.50 19.53 15.49
N VAL A 390 13.25 18.69 16.50
CA VAL A 390 13.93 18.76 17.79
C VAL A 390 14.46 17.38 18.12
N THR A 391 15.78 17.22 18.04
CA THR A 391 16.41 15.95 18.39
C THR A 391 16.69 15.84 19.88
N MET A 392 16.82 14.62 20.39
CA MET A 392 17.32 14.40 21.75
C MET A 392 18.73 15.00 21.95
N THR A 393 19.54 15.08 20.89
CA THR A 393 20.85 15.76 20.92
C THR A 393 20.71 17.27 21.11
N ASP A 394 19.71 17.92 20.53
CA ASP A 394 19.47 19.35 20.73
C ASP A 394 19.04 19.65 22.18
N MET A 395 18.23 18.77 22.76
CA MET A 395 17.86 18.84 24.16
C MET A 395 19.07 18.65 25.09
N LEU A 396 19.98 17.74 24.77
CA LEU A 396 21.26 17.58 25.49
C LEU A 396 22.12 18.86 25.43
N LYS A 397 22.04 19.60 24.32
CA LYS A 397 22.71 20.90 24.14
C LYS A 397 21.98 22.07 24.82
N GLY A 398 20.83 21.83 25.45
CA GLY A 398 20.09 22.81 26.24
C GLY A 398 18.84 23.38 25.57
N HIS A 399 18.40 22.86 24.43
CA HIS A 399 17.10 23.23 23.86
C HIS A 399 15.96 22.80 24.81
N ASN A 400 14.97 23.68 25.01
CA ASN A 400 13.89 23.44 25.97
C ASN A 400 12.49 23.48 25.34
N LEU A 401 11.47 23.07 26.09
CA LEU A 401 10.09 22.96 25.59
C LEU A 401 9.18 24.15 25.96
N ASP A 402 9.72 25.21 26.57
CA ASP A 402 8.92 26.32 27.12
C ASP A 402 8.07 27.02 26.05
N GLY A 403 8.64 27.21 24.86
CA GLY A 403 8.00 27.92 23.74
C GLY A 403 7.01 27.10 22.91
N TYR A 404 6.74 25.84 23.28
CA TYR A 404 5.87 24.95 22.51
C TYR A 404 4.48 24.82 23.14
N ARG A 405 3.47 24.70 22.29
CA ARG A 405 2.10 24.32 22.68
C ARG A 405 1.87 22.82 22.51
N GLY A 406 2.58 22.19 21.57
CA GLY A 406 2.51 20.75 21.32
C GLY A 406 3.87 20.07 21.28
N VAL A 407 3.91 18.80 21.67
CA VAL A 407 5.03 17.89 21.43
C VAL A 407 4.52 16.66 20.70
N ALA A 408 5.17 16.30 19.59
CA ALA A 408 4.87 15.09 18.84
C ALA A 408 6.08 14.14 18.88
N PHE A 409 5.89 12.93 19.41
CA PHE A 409 6.89 11.87 19.38
C PHE A 409 6.67 11.01 18.13
N VAL A 410 7.69 10.96 17.28
CA VAL A 410 7.62 10.32 15.96
C VAL A 410 7.67 8.80 16.05
N GLY A 411 7.20 8.11 15.01
CA GLY A 411 7.40 6.68 14.83
C GLY A 411 8.81 6.31 14.32
N GLY A 412 9.06 5.00 14.25
CA GLY A 412 10.31 4.42 13.75
C GLY A 412 10.87 3.37 14.70
N PHE A 413 12.19 3.21 14.72
CA PHE A 413 12.88 2.18 15.50
C PHE A 413 14.02 2.84 16.29
N SER A 414 13.68 3.63 17.32
CA SER A 414 14.73 4.30 18.10
C SER A 414 15.71 3.27 18.68
N TYR A 415 17.01 3.49 18.46
CA TYR A 415 18.08 2.51 18.76
C TYR A 415 17.84 1.11 18.15
N ALA A 416 17.18 1.04 17.00
CA ALA A 416 16.76 -0.20 16.34
C ALA A 416 15.92 -1.14 17.24
N ASP A 417 15.21 -0.55 18.21
CA ASP A 417 14.41 -1.24 19.23
C ASP A 417 15.20 -2.27 20.07
N VAL A 418 16.53 -2.14 20.12
CA VAL A 418 17.37 -2.98 20.98
C VAL A 418 17.04 -2.71 22.45
N LEU A 419 16.91 -3.78 23.24
CA LEU A 419 16.39 -3.80 24.62
C LEU A 419 14.86 -3.64 24.74
N GLY A 420 14.13 -3.58 23.62
CA GLY A 420 12.69 -3.40 23.50
C GLY A 420 12.34 -2.00 23.02
N SER A 421 11.25 -1.87 22.27
CA SER A 421 10.94 -0.64 21.54
C SER A 421 10.79 0.57 22.47
N ALA A 422 11.38 1.69 22.04
CA ALA A 422 11.44 2.97 22.75
C ALA A 422 12.07 2.96 24.16
N LYS A 423 12.56 1.84 24.69
CA LYS A 423 13.15 1.80 26.05
C LYS A 423 14.45 2.60 26.14
N GLY A 424 15.31 2.52 25.12
CA GLY A 424 16.52 3.34 25.05
C GLY A 424 16.20 4.84 25.02
N TRP A 425 15.19 5.22 24.24
CA TRP A 425 14.71 6.60 24.15
C TRP A 425 14.12 7.09 25.49
N ALA A 426 13.27 6.27 26.13
CA ALA A 426 12.72 6.57 27.45
C ALA A 426 13.81 6.72 28.51
N ALA A 427 14.81 5.82 28.53
CA ALA A 427 15.94 5.89 29.44
C ALA A 427 16.77 7.17 29.24
N GLY A 428 16.99 7.57 27.98
CA GLY A 428 17.67 8.83 27.65
C GLY A 428 16.97 10.07 28.20
N ILE A 429 15.63 10.05 28.27
CA ILE A 429 14.82 11.11 28.90
C ILE A 429 14.84 10.99 30.42
N GLN A 430 14.56 9.81 30.97
CA GLN A 430 14.32 9.61 32.39
C GLN A 430 15.59 9.77 33.24
N PHE A 431 16.72 9.26 32.78
CA PHE A 431 17.98 9.25 33.54
C PHE A 431 18.83 10.51 33.35
N ASN A 432 18.42 11.43 32.46
CA ASN A 432 19.01 12.76 32.37
C ASN A 432 18.13 13.77 33.13
N GLU A 433 18.57 14.20 34.31
CA GLU A 433 17.78 15.08 35.20
C GLU A 433 17.25 16.34 34.51
N LYS A 434 18.07 17.00 33.67
CA LYS A 434 17.67 18.24 32.99
C LYS A 434 16.59 18.00 31.95
N ILE A 435 16.75 16.96 31.15
CA ILE A 435 15.79 16.58 30.11
C ILE A 435 14.50 16.09 30.77
N SER A 436 14.59 15.18 31.73
CA SER A 436 13.47 14.69 32.53
C SER A 436 12.65 15.83 33.11
N GLN A 437 13.31 16.83 33.73
CA GLN A 437 12.62 17.99 34.29
C GLN A 437 11.93 18.85 33.22
N ASN A 438 12.56 19.07 32.07
CA ASN A 438 11.98 19.82 30.96
C ASN A 438 10.70 19.15 30.43
N PHE A 439 10.73 17.83 30.22
CA PHE A 439 9.56 17.04 29.83
C PHE A 439 8.45 17.05 30.89
N LYS A 440 8.79 16.94 32.18
CA LYS A 440 7.83 17.02 33.30
C LYS A 440 7.14 18.39 33.35
N VAL A 441 7.91 19.47 33.23
CA VAL A 441 7.36 20.85 33.19
C VAL A 441 6.40 20.98 32.02
N PHE A 442 6.80 20.56 30.82
CA PHE A 442 5.93 20.60 29.64
C PHE A 442 4.62 19.82 29.84
N ARG A 443 4.70 18.58 30.35
CA ARG A 443 3.54 17.70 30.58
C ARG A 443 2.57 18.23 31.64
N SER A 444 3.08 18.97 32.63
CA SER A 444 2.30 19.54 33.74
C SER A 444 1.51 20.80 33.38
N ARG A 445 1.94 21.52 32.34
CA ARG A 445 1.27 22.73 31.86
C ARG A 445 -0.13 22.38 31.36
N SER A 446 -1.13 23.17 31.74
CA SER A 446 -2.52 22.96 31.29
C SER A 446 -2.77 23.41 29.85
N ASP A 447 -1.87 24.22 29.29
CA ASP A 447 -1.97 24.78 27.94
C ASP A 447 -1.22 23.96 26.88
N THR A 448 -0.70 22.79 27.23
CA THR A 448 0.06 21.92 26.30
C THR A 448 -0.71 20.67 25.89
N PHE A 449 -0.36 20.11 24.74
CA PHE A 449 -0.82 18.80 24.29
C PHE A 449 0.34 17.93 23.81
N SER A 450 0.15 16.62 23.73
CA SER A 450 1.13 15.70 23.14
C SER A 450 0.51 14.65 22.23
N TYR A 451 1.22 14.25 21.20
CA TYR A 451 0.88 13.11 20.35
C TYR A 451 2.06 12.15 20.24
N GLY A 452 1.85 10.86 20.46
CA GLY A 452 2.86 9.84 20.25
C GLY A 452 2.32 8.78 19.30
N VAL A 453 3.02 8.54 18.20
CA VAL A 453 2.63 7.56 17.19
C VAL A 453 3.63 6.40 17.15
N CYS A 454 3.16 5.15 17.09
CA CYS A 454 4.00 3.95 17.01
C CYS A 454 5.13 3.97 18.08
N ASN A 455 6.40 4.20 17.71
CA ASN A 455 7.50 4.35 18.67
C ASN A 455 7.31 5.49 19.68
N GLY A 456 6.67 6.58 19.28
CA GLY A 456 6.24 7.65 20.17
C GLY A 456 5.11 7.23 21.13
N CYS A 457 4.22 6.32 20.72
CA CYS A 457 3.20 5.74 21.61
C CYS A 457 3.86 4.88 22.69
N GLN A 458 4.77 4.00 22.27
CA GLN A 458 5.59 3.18 23.16
C GLN A 458 6.36 4.05 24.16
N LEU A 459 7.00 5.12 23.69
CA LEU A 459 7.69 6.09 24.54
C LEU A 459 6.75 6.71 25.57
N MET A 460 5.58 7.20 25.15
CA MET A 460 4.61 7.81 26.06
C MET A 460 4.12 6.84 27.14
N ALA A 461 3.94 5.56 26.81
CA ALA A 461 3.63 4.52 27.77
C ALA A 461 4.80 4.31 28.76
N GLN A 462 6.04 4.16 28.27
CA GLN A 462 7.24 3.99 29.11
C GLN A 462 7.51 5.19 30.04
N LEU A 463 7.15 6.40 29.61
CA LEU A 463 7.25 7.62 30.42
C LEU A 463 6.09 7.77 31.42
N GLY A 464 5.06 6.92 31.36
CA GLY A 464 3.84 7.05 32.18
C GLY A 464 3.01 8.28 31.82
N TRP A 465 3.11 8.79 30.59
CA TRP A 465 2.35 9.96 30.15
C TRP A 465 0.88 9.65 29.85
N VAL A 466 0.63 8.39 29.50
CA VAL A 466 -0.68 7.76 29.32
C VAL A 466 -0.75 6.52 30.20
N GLY A 467 -1.95 6.19 30.67
CA GLY A 467 -2.18 5.04 31.55
C GLY A 467 -3.28 5.30 32.57
N ASP A 468 -3.44 4.34 33.47
CA ASP A 468 -4.35 4.42 34.60
C ASP A 468 -3.73 5.24 35.73
N GLU A 469 -4.21 6.47 35.90
CA GLU A 469 -3.78 7.40 36.95
C GLU A 469 -4.49 7.16 38.31
N GLU A 470 -5.43 6.20 38.38
CA GLU A 470 -6.08 5.79 39.64
C GLU A 470 -5.32 4.69 40.38
N ASP A 471 -4.35 4.06 39.70
CA ASP A 471 -3.41 3.13 40.34
C ASP A 471 -2.46 3.92 41.25
N GLU A 472 -2.56 3.69 42.57
CA GLU A 472 -1.73 4.38 43.56
C GLU A 472 -0.26 3.93 43.52
N SER A 473 0.09 2.90 42.73
CA SER A 473 1.50 2.58 42.48
C SER A 473 2.13 3.68 41.63
N GLU A 474 3.29 4.21 42.03
CA GLU A 474 4.03 5.26 41.27
C GLU A 474 4.63 4.74 39.94
N SER A 475 4.00 3.76 39.30
CA SER A 475 4.62 2.93 38.29
C SER A 475 3.74 2.75 37.06
N VAL A 476 4.39 2.54 35.90
CA VAL A 476 3.73 2.44 34.60
C VAL A 476 2.68 1.32 34.59
N THR A 477 1.49 1.61 34.09
CA THR A 477 0.33 0.70 34.08
C THR A 477 0.00 0.13 32.70
N VAL A 478 0.50 0.75 31.63
CA VAL A 478 0.29 0.35 30.23
C VAL A 478 1.65 0.08 29.58
N PHE A 479 1.74 -1.00 28.82
CA PHE A 479 2.92 -1.38 28.05
C PHE A 479 2.53 -1.73 26.61
N LEU A 480 3.52 -1.78 25.74
CA LEU A 480 3.38 -2.22 24.36
C LEU A 480 4.31 -3.42 24.19
N ASP A 481 3.72 -4.59 23.95
CA ASP A 481 4.40 -5.86 23.80
C ASP A 481 4.46 -6.31 22.33
N GLU A 482 5.25 -7.36 22.07
CA GLU A 482 5.32 -8.04 20.76
C GLU A 482 3.92 -8.39 20.24
N ASN A 483 3.69 -8.20 18.94
CA ASN A 483 2.45 -8.61 18.30
C ASN A 483 2.23 -10.13 18.48
N GLU A 484 0.99 -10.56 18.71
CA GLU A 484 0.71 -12.00 18.91
C GLU A 484 1.02 -12.90 17.71
N CYS A 485 1.07 -12.33 16.50
CA CYS A 485 1.49 -13.04 15.30
C CYS A 485 3.00 -13.39 15.32
N GLY A 486 3.79 -12.74 16.18
CA GLY A 486 5.23 -12.97 16.31
C GLY A 486 6.07 -12.33 15.21
N ARG A 487 5.51 -11.39 14.45
CA ARG A 487 6.20 -10.68 13.37
C ARG A 487 5.83 -9.20 13.29
N PHE A 488 6.62 -8.46 12.51
CA PHE A 488 6.28 -7.10 12.11
C PHE A 488 5.06 -7.10 11.19
N GLU A 489 4.08 -6.25 11.51
CA GLU A 489 2.86 -6.08 10.71
C GLU A 489 2.88 -4.73 10.03
N SER A 490 2.72 -4.75 8.70
CA SER A 490 2.54 -3.58 7.85
C SER A 490 1.23 -3.73 7.09
N SER A 491 0.14 -3.18 7.61
CA SER A 491 -1.20 -3.38 7.07
C SER A 491 -2.00 -2.08 7.08
N PHE A 492 -2.97 -1.99 6.19
CA PHE A 492 -3.99 -0.94 6.20
C PHE A 492 -5.33 -1.59 6.55
N GLY A 493 -5.94 -1.14 7.63
CA GLY A 493 -7.19 -1.73 8.11
C GLY A 493 -8.13 -0.69 8.72
N PRO A 494 -9.41 -1.02 8.89
CA PRO A 494 -10.38 -0.11 9.47
C PRO A 494 -10.17 -0.01 10.99
N VAL A 495 -10.31 1.22 11.48
CA VAL A 495 -10.36 1.52 12.91
C VAL A 495 -11.62 2.32 13.22
N LYS A 496 -12.16 2.09 14.42
CA LYS A 496 -13.29 2.82 14.97
C LYS A 496 -12.81 3.84 15.98
N ILE A 497 -13.23 5.08 15.81
CA ILE A 497 -12.97 6.16 16.78
C ILE A 497 -14.07 6.14 17.84
N GLU A 498 -13.69 5.99 19.10
CA GLU A 498 -14.61 5.91 20.22
C GLU A 498 -14.88 7.30 20.84
N PRO A 499 -16.09 7.53 21.39
CA PRO A 499 -16.35 8.67 22.26
C PRO A 499 -15.32 8.71 23.41
N SER A 500 -14.47 9.73 23.40
CA SER A 500 -13.33 9.80 24.33
C SER A 500 -13.05 11.23 24.81
N ARG A 501 -12.15 11.36 25.77
CA ARG A 501 -11.68 12.67 26.26
C ARG A 501 -10.65 13.34 25.34
N SER A 502 -10.15 12.63 24.33
CA SER A 502 -9.03 13.11 23.52
C SER A 502 -9.39 14.41 22.79
N ILE A 503 -8.66 15.49 23.10
CA ILE A 503 -8.86 16.78 22.42
C ILE A 503 -8.58 16.66 20.92
N MET A 504 -7.67 15.77 20.52
CA MET A 504 -7.28 15.58 19.13
C MET A 504 -8.35 14.82 18.34
N LEU A 505 -9.21 14.02 18.98
CA LEU A 505 -10.25 13.25 18.31
C LEU A 505 -11.66 13.86 18.50
N SER A 506 -11.72 15.08 19.05
CA SER A 506 -12.98 15.78 19.30
C SER A 506 -13.80 15.95 18.02
N GLY A 507 -15.04 15.44 18.05
CA GLY A 507 -15.98 15.49 16.93
C GLY A 507 -15.76 14.43 15.86
N MET A 508 -14.92 13.42 16.11
CA MET A 508 -14.68 12.28 15.21
C MET A 508 -15.35 10.99 15.70
N ASP A 509 -16.15 11.06 16.76
CA ASP A 509 -16.73 9.91 17.45
C ASP A 509 -17.58 9.03 16.52
N ASN A 510 -17.48 7.71 16.67
CA ASN A 510 -18.18 6.68 15.89
C ASN A 510 -17.86 6.65 14.39
N SER A 511 -16.80 7.32 13.96
CA SER A 511 -16.29 7.17 12.60
C SER A 511 -15.50 5.86 12.45
N ILE A 512 -15.56 5.30 11.23
CA ILE A 512 -14.81 4.12 10.80
C ILE A 512 -13.91 4.58 9.66
N LEU A 513 -12.60 4.59 9.89
CA LEU A 513 -11.61 5.13 8.98
C LEU A 513 -10.49 4.11 8.75
N GLY A 514 -9.88 4.11 7.56
CA GLY A 514 -8.71 3.28 7.28
C GLY A 514 -7.45 3.89 7.85
N LEU A 515 -6.55 3.06 8.39
CA LEU A 515 -5.33 3.53 9.04
C LEU A 515 -4.19 2.52 8.90
N TRP A 516 -2.97 3.02 8.68
CA TRP A 516 -1.77 2.18 8.57
C TRP A 516 -1.29 1.69 9.94
N SER A 517 -1.12 0.39 10.09
CA SER A 517 -0.36 -0.25 11.17
C SER A 517 1.01 -0.65 10.66
N SER A 518 2.07 -0.33 11.40
CA SER A 518 3.47 -0.56 10.98
C SER A 518 4.36 -0.76 12.21
N HIS A 519 4.22 -1.91 12.87
CA HIS A 519 4.90 -2.20 14.15
C HIS A 519 5.12 -3.70 14.38
N GLY A 520 6.16 -4.03 15.15
CA GLY A 520 6.41 -5.38 15.69
C GLY A 520 6.05 -5.54 17.17
N GLU A 521 6.08 -4.44 17.93
CA GLU A 521 5.74 -4.38 19.37
C GLU A 521 4.55 -3.43 19.59
N GLY A 522 3.37 -3.76 19.06
CA GLY A 522 2.20 -2.88 19.13
C GLY A 522 1.08 -3.32 20.05
N GLN A 523 1.22 -4.44 20.75
CA GLN A 523 0.14 -4.97 21.58
C GLN A 523 0.00 -4.16 22.87
N PHE A 524 -1.13 -3.48 23.06
CA PHE A 524 -1.44 -2.86 24.34
C PHE A 524 -1.63 -3.93 25.41
N SER A 525 -0.73 -3.94 26.39
CA SER A 525 -0.82 -4.77 27.58
C SER A 525 -0.86 -3.91 28.85
N TYR A 526 -1.32 -4.52 29.93
CA TYR A 526 -1.66 -3.81 31.15
C TYR A 526 -1.09 -4.55 32.34
N ARG A 527 -0.66 -3.80 33.35
CA ARG A 527 -0.19 -4.36 34.63
C ARG A 527 -1.25 -5.27 35.28
N SER A 528 -2.52 -4.88 35.19
CA SER A 528 -3.67 -5.68 35.60
C SER A 528 -4.86 -5.40 34.69
N SER A 529 -5.81 -6.34 34.63
CA SER A 529 -7.07 -6.14 33.91
C SER A 529 -7.90 -4.97 34.45
N GLN A 530 -7.74 -4.63 35.74
CA GLN A 530 -8.41 -3.48 36.35
C GLN A 530 -7.95 -2.16 35.72
N ASN A 531 -6.69 -2.07 35.30
CA ASN A 531 -6.18 -0.85 34.66
C ASN A 531 -6.91 -0.57 33.33
N LEU A 532 -7.14 -1.60 32.50
CA LEU A 532 -7.94 -1.45 31.27
C LEU A 532 -9.38 -1.04 31.57
N GLU A 533 -10.01 -1.65 32.58
CA GLU A 533 -11.38 -1.28 32.97
C GLU A 533 -11.48 0.16 33.48
N ASN A 534 -10.46 0.65 34.19
CA ASN A 534 -10.37 2.04 34.61
C ASN A 534 -10.21 2.98 33.40
N LEU A 535 -9.34 2.65 32.43
CA LEU A 535 -9.19 3.41 31.18
C LEU A 535 -10.52 3.51 30.41
N LYS A 536 -11.25 2.40 30.29
CA LYS A 536 -12.58 2.34 29.64
C LYS A 536 -13.58 3.23 30.38
N ARG A 537 -13.71 3.06 31.69
CA ARG A 537 -14.62 3.87 32.54
C ARG A 537 -14.33 5.37 32.42
N ASN A 538 -13.06 5.73 32.30
CA ASN A 538 -12.62 7.12 32.24
C ASN A 538 -12.68 7.73 30.83
N GLY A 539 -13.07 6.98 29.80
CA GLY A 539 -13.12 7.45 28.42
C GLY A 539 -11.74 7.73 27.83
N GLN A 540 -10.74 6.94 28.25
CA GLN A 540 -9.35 7.05 27.80
C GLN A 540 -9.04 6.13 26.62
N VAL A 541 -9.85 5.10 26.35
CA VAL A 541 -9.73 4.30 25.12
C VAL A 541 -10.32 5.08 23.96
N CYS A 542 -9.49 5.43 22.99
CA CYS A 542 -9.81 6.44 21.97
C CYS A 542 -10.09 5.84 20.59
N VAL A 543 -9.33 4.80 20.22
CA VAL A 543 -9.44 4.16 18.91
C VAL A 543 -9.32 2.66 19.11
N ARG A 544 -10.15 1.91 18.37
CA ARG A 544 -10.12 0.45 18.34
C ARG A 544 -9.95 -0.05 16.92
N PHE A 545 -9.27 -1.17 16.74
CA PHE A 545 -9.39 -1.95 15.52
C PHE A 545 -10.82 -2.47 15.37
N CYS A 546 -11.32 -2.55 14.14
CA CYS A 546 -12.64 -3.10 13.85
C CYS A 546 -12.61 -4.01 12.62
N ASP A 547 -13.68 -4.76 12.38
CA ASP A 547 -13.84 -5.56 11.15
C ASP A 547 -14.41 -4.72 9.99
N ASP A 548 -14.69 -5.39 8.86
CA ASP A 548 -15.29 -4.80 7.66
C ASP A 548 -16.67 -4.16 7.88
N ARG A 549 -17.34 -4.48 8.99
CA ARG A 549 -18.64 -3.90 9.39
C ARG A 549 -18.50 -2.79 10.44
N GLY A 550 -17.27 -2.46 10.85
CA GLY A 550 -17.01 -1.50 11.92
C GLY A 550 -17.25 -2.03 13.32
N MET A 551 -17.33 -3.37 13.48
CA MET A 551 -17.62 -4.02 14.74
C MET A 551 -16.31 -4.45 15.42
N THR A 552 -16.31 -4.47 16.75
CA THR A 552 -15.18 -4.87 17.59
C THR A 552 -15.41 -6.27 18.17
N GLY A 553 -14.39 -6.86 18.79
CA GLY A 553 -14.50 -8.16 19.47
C GLY A 553 -15.61 -8.16 20.51
N SER A 554 -15.77 -7.04 21.23
CA SER A 554 -16.81 -6.88 22.25
C SER A 554 -18.23 -7.04 21.70
N ASP A 555 -18.47 -6.57 20.47
CA ASP A 555 -19.76 -6.70 19.79
C ASP A 555 -20.10 -8.17 19.45
N TYR A 556 -19.07 -9.02 19.32
CA TYR A 556 -19.18 -10.46 19.15
C TYR A 556 -19.10 -11.25 20.46
N SER A 557 -19.13 -10.59 21.61
CA SER A 557 -18.89 -11.21 22.92
C SER A 557 -17.54 -11.95 22.99
N LYS A 558 -16.54 -11.45 22.25
CA LYS A 558 -15.15 -11.91 22.26
C LYS A 558 -14.27 -10.88 22.96
N GLU A 559 -13.13 -11.34 23.45
CA GLU A 559 -12.12 -10.47 24.07
C GLU A 559 -11.49 -9.50 23.06
N LYS A 560 -11.40 -9.91 21.78
CA LYS A 560 -10.84 -9.15 20.67
C LYS A 560 -11.25 -9.77 19.32
N LEU A 561 -10.98 -9.07 18.23
CA LEU A 561 -11.07 -9.56 16.87
C LEU A 561 -9.93 -10.52 16.52
N PRO A 562 -10.15 -11.43 15.55
CA PRO A 562 -9.09 -12.27 15.01
C PRO A 562 -8.07 -11.44 14.22
N TYR A 563 -6.85 -11.95 14.10
CA TYR A 563 -5.87 -11.46 13.11
C TYR A 563 -6.41 -11.68 11.67
N PRO A 564 -6.22 -10.75 10.72
CA PRO A 564 -5.46 -9.50 10.80
C PRO A 564 -6.27 -8.26 11.18
N TRP A 565 -7.59 -8.36 11.46
CA TRP A 565 -8.39 -7.18 11.83
C TRP A 565 -7.82 -6.46 13.03
N ASN A 566 -7.40 -7.22 14.05
CA ASN A 566 -6.55 -6.74 15.12
C ASN A 566 -5.11 -7.23 14.89
N PRO A 567 -4.22 -6.41 14.31
CA PRO A 567 -2.92 -6.87 13.81
C PRO A 567 -1.92 -7.20 14.93
N ASN A 568 -2.09 -6.65 16.13
CA ASN A 568 -1.19 -6.90 17.27
C ASN A 568 -1.79 -7.80 18.36
N GLY A 569 -3.09 -8.07 18.33
CA GLY A 569 -3.77 -8.90 19.33
C GLY A 569 -4.08 -8.16 20.63
N SER A 570 -4.16 -6.82 20.63
CA SER A 570 -4.54 -6.03 21.82
C SER A 570 -5.91 -6.44 22.33
N ILE A 571 -6.05 -6.63 23.64
CA ILE A 571 -7.34 -6.92 24.27
C ILE A 571 -8.30 -5.74 24.04
N ASP A 572 -9.58 -6.05 23.81
CA ASP A 572 -10.64 -5.07 23.52
C ASP A 572 -10.35 -4.29 22.22
N ASP A 573 -9.45 -4.79 21.38
CA ASP A 573 -9.05 -4.18 20.11
C ASP A 573 -8.44 -2.77 20.24
N VAL A 574 -7.87 -2.44 21.40
CA VAL A 574 -7.30 -1.10 21.65
C VAL A 574 -6.17 -0.77 20.66
N ALA A 575 -6.30 0.37 19.99
CA ALA A 575 -5.30 0.91 19.06
C ALA A 575 -4.76 2.28 19.49
N ALA A 576 -5.49 3.04 20.32
CA ALA A 576 -5.04 4.30 20.89
C ALA A 576 -5.69 4.58 22.25
N ILE A 577 -4.92 5.25 23.12
CA ILE A 577 -5.38 5.74 24.43
C ILE A 577 -4.96 7.20 24.67
N CYS A 578 -5.64 7.91 25.56
CA CYS A 578 -5.25 9.24 26.00
C CYS A 578 -5.04 9.36 27.52
N SER A 579 -4.42 10.47 27.95
CA SER A 579 -4.34 10.86 29.36
C SER A 579 -5.72 11.13 29.97
N ARG A 580 -5.83 11.12 31.30
CA ARG A 580 -7.11 11.31 32.00
C ARG A 580 -7.79 12.66 31.72
N ASP A 581 -6.97 13.67 31.41
CA ASP A 581 -7.40 15.01 31.01
C ASP A 581 -7.56 15.18 29.48
N GLY A 582 -7.28 14.13 28.70
CA GLY A 582 -7.49 14.10 27.25
C GLY A 582 -6.46 14.83 26.39
N ARG A 583 -5.44 15.47 26.97
CA ARG A 583 -4.47 16.32 26.23
C ARG A 583 -3.32 15.56 25.59
N HIS A 584 -3.07 14.32 26.02
CA HIS A 584 -1.93 13.54 25.55
C HIS A 584 -2.44 12.24 24.93
N LEU A 585 -2.31 12.11 23.61
CA LEU A 585 -2.79 10.98 22.81
C LEU A 585 -1.62 10.07 22.42
N ALA A 586 -1.73 8.78 22.71
CA ALA A 586 -0.79 7.74 22.29
C ALA A 586 -1.51 6.72 21.39
N MET A 587 -0.99 6.50 20.18
CA MET A 587 -1.64 5.73 19.13
C MET A 587 -0.64 4.83 18.42
N MET A 588 -0.94 3.54 18.28
CA MET A 588 -0.06 2.62 17.56
C MET A 588 -0.13 2.81 16.03
N PRO A 589 -1.32 2.92 15.41
CA PRO A 589 -1.41 3.18 13.98
C PRO A 589 -1.06 4.63 13.57
N HIS A 590 -0.77 4.84 12.30
CA HIS A 590 -0.14 6.06 11.77
C HIS A 590 -1.11 7.04 11.10
N ALA A 591 -1.76 7.91 11.89
CA ALA A 591 -2.57 9.01 11.34
C ALA A 591 -1.72 10.05 10.60
N ASP A 592 -0.44 10.18 10.98
CA ASP A 592 0.59 10.96 10.30
C ASP A 592 0.97 10.39 8.92
N ARG A 593 0.62 9.13 8.62
CA ARG A 593 0.78 8.52 7.29
C ARG A 593 -0.53 8.36 6.53
N SER A 594 -1.63 8.93 7.03
CA SER A 594 -2.96 8.75 6.45
C SER A 594 -3.74 10.06 6.34
N PHE A 595 -3.12 11.23 6.42
CA PHE A 595 -3.80 12.55 6.38
C PHE A 595 -4.11 13.06 4.96
N LEU A 596 -3.60 12.41 3.91
CA LEU A 596 -3.90 12.66 2.50
C LEU A 596 -4.62 11.44 1.90
N THR A 597 -5.53 11.67 0.95
CA THR A 597 -6.32 10.57 0.37
C THR A 597 -5.46 9.57 -0.41
N TRP A 598 -4.46 10.04 -1.16
CA TRP A 598 -3.53 9.16 -1.90
C TRP A 598 -2.57 8.37 -1.01
N GLN A 599 -2.59 8.60 0.31
CA GLN A 599 -1.85 7.76 1.26
C GLN A 599 -2.68 6.56 1.72
N TRP A 600 -3.99 6.52 1.44
CA TRP A 600 -4.82 5.38 1.81
C TRP A 600 -4.64 4.26 0.80
N ALA A 601 -4.55 3.01 1.27
CA ALA A 601 -4.45 1.85 0.38
C ALA A 601 -5.76 1.56 -0.36
N ASP A 602 -6.88 1.93 0.24
CA ASP A 602 -8.24 1.70 -0.25
C ASP A 602 -9.02 3.03 -0.17
N SER A 603 -8.96 3.81 -1.26
CA SER A 603 -9.61 5.12 -1.37
C SER A 603 -10.69 5.22 -2.43
N ASP A 604 -10.68 4.32 -3.41
CA ASP A 604 -11.40 4.51 -4.68
C ASP A 604 -12.91 4.31 -4.54
N ASP A 605 -13.31 3.55 -3.53
CA ASP A 605 -14.71 3.24 -3.22
C ASP A 605 -15.35 4.19 -2.22
N VAL A 606 -14.57 5.04 -1.57
CA VAL A 606 -15.12 5.97 -0.59
C VAL A 606 -15.44 7.28 -1.27
N ASN A 607 -16.74 7.51 -1.45
CA ASN A 607 -17.24 8.78 -1.97
C ASN A 607 -17.12 9.89 -0.91
N TRP A 608 -15.88 10.32 -0.65
CA TRP A 608 -15.52 11.38 0.28
C TRP A 608 -16.10 12.75 -0.09
N ASN A 609 -16.76 12.88 -1.26
CA ASN A 609 -17.45 14.04 -1.80
C ASN A 609 -16.59 14.95 -2.72
N THR A 610 -16.77 14.75 -4.03
CA THR A 610 -16.93 15.67 -5.20
C THR A 610 -16.28 17.07 -5.32
N ARG A 611 -15.66 17.66 -4.29
CA ARG A 611 -15.03 19.00 -4.34
C ARG A 611 -13.54 19.00 -4.62
N PHE A 612 -12.99 17.90 -5.11
CA PHE A 612 -11.64 17.88 -5.65
C PHE A 612 -11.62 18.69 -6.96
N ASP A 613 -11.34 19.99 -6.85
CA ASP A 613 -10.59 20.60 -7.93
C ASP A 613 -9.19 20.00 -7.88
N GLN A 614 -8.61 19.69 -9.04
CA GLN A 614 -7.25 19.17 -9.15
C GLN A 614 -6.18 20.21 -8.68
N GLN A 615 -6.61 21.33 -8.10
CA GLN A 615 -5.78 22.44 -7.65
C GLN A 615 -5.62 22.48 -6.11
N SER A 616 -6.39 21.70 -5.34
CA SER A 616 -6.30 21.62 -3.88
C SER A 616 -5.63 20.33 -3.39
N VAL A 617 -5.02 20.41 -2.20
CA VAL A 617 -4.40 19.25 -1.52
C VAL A 617 -5.51 18.26 -1.14
N ALA A 618 -5.40 17.01 -1.59
CA ALA A 618 -6.41 15.99 -1.32
C ALA A 618 -6.29 15.46 0.12
N LEU A 619 -6.99 16.11 1.04
CA LEU A 619 -7.00 15.77 2.46
C LEU A 619 -7.93 14.58 2.74
N SER A 620 -7.47 13.66 3.58
CA SER A 620 -8.31 12.59 4.13
C SER A 620 -9.00 13.05 5.43
N PRO A 621 -9.97 12.28 5.96
CA PRO A 621 -10.59 12.57 7.26
C PRO A 621 -9.61 12.69 8.43
N TRP A 622 -8.46 12.01 8.40
CA TRP A 622 -7.47 12.05 9.49
C TRP A 622 -6.84 13.43 9.70
N ILE A 623 -6.89 14.33 8.71
CA ILE A 623 -6.45 15.72 8.93
C ILE A 623 -7.26 16.41 10.04
N ARG A 624 -8.50 15.98 10.26
CA ARG A 624 -9.36 16.49 11.32
C ARG A 624 -8.71 16.34 12.69
N MET A 625 -7.98 15.25 12.92
CA MET A 625 -7.32 14.98 14.20
C MET A 625 -6.33 16.10 14.57
N PHE A 626 -5.45 16.42 13.64
CA PHE A 626 -4.46 17.49 13.80
C PHE A 626 -5.13 18.87 13.89
N ARG A 627 -6.23 19.07 13.17
CA ARG A 627 -7.03 20.30 13.24
C ARG A 627 -7.73 20.50 14.58
N SER A 628 -8.23 19.45 15.20
CA SER A 628 -8.83 19.54 16.54
C SER A 628 -7.78 19.99 17.57
N ALA A 629 -6.54 19.52 17.47
CA ALA A 629 -5.43 20.03 18.29
C ALA A 629 -5.16 21.53 18.05
N TYR A 630 -5.20 21.97 16.78
CA TYR A 630 -5.01 23.38 16.42
C TYR A 630 -6.13 24.26 16.98
N ASN A 631 -7.38 23.82 16.84
CA ASN A 631 -8.54 24.55 17.36
C ASN A 631 -8.46 24.69 18.88
N TRP A 632 -8.15 23.60 19.59
CA TRP A 632 -7.96 23.64 21.05
C TRP A 632 -6.85 24.61 21.50
N CYS A 633 -5.82 24.84 20.67
CA CYS A 633 -4.79 25.82 21.01
C CYS A 633 -5.25 27.28 20.91
N ASN A 634 -6.34 27.54 20.17
CA ASN A 634 -6.88 28.86 19.85
C ASN A 634 -8.21 29.18 20.56
N ASP A 635 -8.88 28.17 21.11
CA ASP A 635 -9.97 28.33 22.08
C ASP A 635 -9.42 28.76 23.45
#